data_AF-A0A7W0ZK86-F1
#
_entry.id   AF-A0A7W0ZK86-F1
#
_cell.length_a   1.000
_cell.length_b   1.000
_cell.length_c   1.000
_cell.angle_alpha   90.00
_cell.angle_beta   90.00
_cell.angle_gamma   90.00
#
_symmetry.space_group_name_H-M   'P 1'
#
loop_
_entity.id
_entity.type
_entity.pdbx_description
1 polymer ?
#
loop_
_entity_poly.entity_id
_entity_poly.type
_entity_poly.pdbx_seq_one_letter_code
_entity_poly.pdbx_strand_id
1 'polypeptide(L)'
;MFVALLNITPKLNLLPPRRTVRRLIAYCLLLATTALWSTGCQSGYPVSANQNRPNDQRSQPKQVRTTRVTEMPMGQTVSVNGTLAVYDQATVSVKVPGRLRSITVDLGSPVRRGQMLAQLELQDYLLRIEQSSAALAQVRTR
;
A
#
# COMPACT_ATOMS: atom_id res chain seq x y z
N MET A 1 -17.30 0.46 10.76
CA MET A 1 -18.07 0.06 9.56
C MET A 1 -17.11 0.16 8.38
N PHE A 2 -16.96 -0.91 7.61
CA PHE A 2 -16.23 -0.96 6.33
C PHE A 2 -14.69 -1.04 6.35
N VAL A 3 -14.12 -2.18 6.77
CA VAL A 3 -13.00 -2.82 6.05
C VAL A 3 -13.13 -4.34 6.21
N ALA A 4 -13.96 -4.94 5.36
CA ALA A 4 -14.00 -6.37 5.12
C ALA A 4 -14.19 -6.52 3.61
N LEU A 5 -13.08 -6.66 2.88
CA LEU A 5 -12.94 -7.36 1.60
C LEU A 5 -11.55 -7.01 1.03
N LEU A 6 -10.59 -7.91 1.19
CA LEU A 6 -9.83 -8.49 0.07
C LEU A 6 -8.92 -9.60 0.60
N ASN A 7 -9.53 -10.74 0.86
CA ASN A 7 -9.14 -12.03 0.31
C ASN A 7 -7.62 -12.23 0.06
N ILE A 8 -6.86 -12.48 1.14
CA ILE A 8 -5.49 -12.99 1.07
C ILE A 8 -5.56 -14.52 1.21
N THR A 9 -5.73 -15.19 0.09
CA THR A 9 -5.21 -16.55 -0.12
C THR A 9 -4.66 -16.63 -1.53
N PRO A 10 -3.35 -16.84 -1.67
CA PRO A 10 -2.91 -17.86 -2.59
C PRO A 10 -2.36 -19.02 -1.77
N LYS A 11 -3.11 -20.12 -1.85
CA LYS A 11 -2.79 -21.45 -1.34
C LYS A 11 -1.30 -21.76 -1.50
N LEU A 12 -0.68 -22.02 -0.35
CA LEU A 12 0.48 -22.87 -0.21
C LEU A 12 0.24 -24.16 -1.00
N ASN A 13 0.98 -24.29 -2.08
CA ASN A 13 1.68 -25.49 -2.53
C ASN A 13 1.39 -26.77 -1.71
N LEU A 14 0.31 -27.47 -2.04
CA LEU A 14 0.10 -28.88 -1.71
C LEU A 14 -0.24 -29.63 -2.99
N LEU A 15 0.72 -29.63 -3.92
CA LEU A 15 0.82 -30.70 -4.88
C LEU A 15 1.53 -31.87 -4.15
N PRO A 16 0.92 -33.04 -3.95
CA PRO A 16 1.59 -34.18 -3.35
C PRO A 16 2.44 -34.87 -4.43
N PRO A 17 3.79 -34.87 -4.39
CA PRO A 17 4.51 -35.49 -5.48
C PRO A 17 5.21 -36.77 -5.01
N ARG A 18 4.74 -37.85 -5.61
CA ARG A 18 5.57 -38.95 -6.14
C ARG A 18 6.04 -40.04 -5.19
N ARG A 19 6.07 -39.85 -3.86
CA ARG A 19 6.53 -40.91 -2.95
C ARG A 19 5.49 -41.99 -2.64
N THR A 20 4.21 -41.65 -2.58
CA THR A 20 3.11 -42.58 -2.26
C THR A 20 2.62 -43.38 -3.47
N VAL A 21 2.53 -42.74 -4.66
CA VAL A 21 2.16 -43.42 -5.92
C VAL A 21 3.23 -44.44 -6.36
N ARG A 22 4.51 -44.13 -6.13
CA ARG A 22 5.64 -45.04 -6.42
C ARG A 22 5.69 -46.25 -5.49
N ARG A 23 5.15 -46.15 -4.26
CA ARG A 23 5.03 -47.29 -3.32
C ARG A 23 3.91 -48.26 -3.71
N LEU A 24 2.78 -47.75 -4.24
CA LEU A 24 1.67 -48.57 -4.73
C LEU A 24 2.01 -49.29 -6.05
N ILE A 25 2.72 -48.62 -6.98
CA ILE A 25 3.25 -49.27 -8.19
C ILE A 25 4.32 -50.32 -7.84
N ALA A 26 5.17 -50.05 -6.85
CA ALA A 26 6.18 -51.00 -6.39
C ALA A 26 5.57 -52.27 -5.78
N TYR A 27 4.48 -52.16 -5.02
CA TYR A 27 3.78 -53.33 -4.45
C TYR A 27 3.07 -54.17 -5.51
N CYS A 28 2.48 -53.54 -6.54
CA CYS A 28 1.82 -54.25 -7.64
C CYS A 28 2.83 -54.99 -8.54
N LEU A 29 4.02 -54.41 -8.76
CA LEU A 29 5.13 -55.07 -9.47
C LEU A 29 5.80 -56.18 -8.63
N LEU A 30 5.87 -56.03 -7.30
CA LEU A 30 6.40 -57.06 -6.40
C LEU A 30 5.52 -58.32 -6.39
N LEU A 31 4.19 -58.16 -6.40
CA LEU A 31 3.23 -59.28 -6.46
C LEU A 31 3.23 -59.99 -7.82
N ALA A 32 3.46 -59.25 -8.92
CA ALA A 32 3.53 -59.82 -10.26
C ALA A 32 4.85 -60.57 -10.51
N THR A 33 5.95 -60.13 -9.92
CA THR A 33 7.29 -60.74 -10.12
C THR A 33 7.49 -62.04 -9.34
N THR A 34 6.83 -62.21 -8.19
CA THR A 34 6.83 -63.48 -7.45
C THR A 34 6.08 -64.61 -8.19
N ALA A 35 5.13 -64.28 -9.07
CA ALA A 35 4.41 -65.26 -9.89
C ALA A 35 5.22 -65.76 -11.10
N LEU A 36 6.31 -65.06 -11.49
CA LEU A 36 7.18 -65.46 -12.60
C LEU A 36 8.36 -66.36 -12.18
N TRP A 37 8.50 -66.68 -10.88
CA TRP A 37 9.66 -67.37 -10.30
C TRP A 37 9.35 -68.79 -9.78
N SER A 38 8.39 -69.49 -10.37
CA SER A 38 8.36 -70.95 -10.26
C SER A 38 8.33 -71.59 -11.64
N THR A 39 9.54 -72.02 -12.02
CA THR A 39 9.82 -73.30 -12.72
C THR A 39 9.53 -73.38 -14.22
N GLY A 40 10.48 -72.84 -14.98
CA GLY A 40 10.79 -73.29 -16.34
C GLY A 40 12.31 -73.32 -16.57
N CYS A 41 13.02 -74.26 -15.95
CA CYS A 41 14.42 -74.54 -16.26
C CYS A 41 14.49 -75.58 -17.38
N GLN A 42 15.03 -75.21 -18.54
CA GLN A 42 15.79 -76.17 -19.34
C GLN A 42 17.10 -75.54 -19.81
N SER A 43 18.14 -76.32 -19.54
CA SER A 43 19.55 -76.11 -19.75
C SER A 43 19.95 -76.00 -21.22
N GLY A 44 20.96 -75.16 -21.45
CA GLY A 44 21.80 -75.21 -22.62
C GLY A 44 21.90 -73.85 -23.29
N TYR A 45 23.00 -73.14 -23.09
CA TYR A 45 23.87 -72.60 -24.14
C TYR A 45 24.92 -71.66 -23.50
N PRO A 46 26.20 -71.78 -23.89
CA PRO A 46 27.34 -71.37 -23.07
C PRO A 46 27.62 -69.87 -23.13
N VAL A 47 28.01 -69.34 -21.96
CA VAL A 47 28.63 -68.04 -21.75
C VAL A 47 30.08 -68.06 -22.24
N SER A 48 30.48 -67.05 -23.00
CA SER A 48 31.87 -66.58 -23.03
C SER A 48 31.87 -65.06 -22.89
N ALA A 49 32.53 -64.65 -21.81
CA ALA A 49 32.55 -63.34 -21.21
C ALA A 49 33.20 -62.30 -22.13
N ASN A 50 32.46 -61.23 -22.44
CA ASN A 50 33.07 -59.97 -22.82
C ASN A 50 33.32 -59.16 -21.55
N GLN A 51 34.59 -59.12 -21.17
CA GLN A 51 35.12 -58.54 -19.94
C GLN A 51 35.14 -57.01 -20.06
N ASN A 52 34.01 -56.36 -19.79
CA ASN A 52 33.95 -54.92 -19.75
C ASN A 52 34.49 -54.42 -18.41
N ARG A 53 35.71 -53.86 -18.45
CA ARG A 53 36.38 -53.22 -17.32
C ARG A 53 35.47 -52.14 -16.71
N PRO A 54 35.32 -52.05 -15.38
CA PRO A 54 34.77 -50.85 -14.78
C PRO A 54 35.81 -49.74 -14.92
N ASN A 55 35.59 -48.82 -15.86
CA ASN A 55 36.27 -47.54 -15.88
C ASN A 55 35.83 -46.77 -14.62
N ASP A 56 36.73 -46.74 -13.63
CA ASP A 56 36.60 -46.01 -12.37
C ASP A 56 36.70 -44.49 -12.61
N GLN A 57 35.84 -43.94 -13.47
CA GLN A 57 35.59 -42.50 -13.50
C GLN A 57 34.49 -42.20 -12.48
N ARG A 58 34.90 -42.19 -11.20
CA ARG A 58 34.16 -41.45 -10.16
C ARG A 58 34.10 -40.00 -10.62
N SER A 59 32.96 -39.60 -11.15
CA SER A 59 32.64 -38.22 -11.48
C SER A 59 32.91 -37.37 -10.24
N GLN A 60 33.99 -36.59 -10.27
CA GLN A 60 34.31 -35.70 -9.17
C GLN A 60 33.14 -34.72 -9.01
N PRO A 61 32.58 -34.57 -7.81
CA PRO A 61 31.42 -33.72 -7.61
C PRO A 61 31.78 -32.28 -8.00
N LYS A 62 31.04 -31.75 -8.98
CA LYS A 62 31.24 -30.40 -9.50
C LYS A 62 31.07 -29.41 -8.35
N GLN A 63 32.14 -28.73 -7.96
CA GLN A 63 32.08 -27.72 -6.93
C GLN A 63 31.17 -26.59 -7.40
N VAL A 64 30.12 -26.33 -6.60
CA VAL A 64 29.20 -25.22 -6.80
C VAL A 64 29.34 -24.26 -5.63
N ARG A 65 29.36 -22.98 -5.94
CA ARG A 65 29.41 -21.92 -4.92
C ARG A 65 27.98 -21.62 -4.49
N THR A 66 27.68 -21.85 -3.23
CA THR A 66 26.41 -21.47 -2.62
C THR A 66 26.61 -20.31 -1.66
N THR A 67 25.57 -19.50 -1.52
CA THR A 67 25.51 -18.40 -0.53
C THR A 67 24.29 -18.63 0.33
N ARG A 68 24.42 -18.34 1.63
CA ARG A 68 23.33 -18.48 2.59
C ARG A 68 22.30 -17.38 2.36
N VAL A 69 21.04 -17.78 2.12
CA VAL A 69 19.91 -16.86 2.05
C VAL A 69 19.61 -16.35 3.46
N THR A 70 19.51 -15.03 3.60
CA THR A 70 19.14 -14.37 4.86
C THR A 70 17.94 -13.48 4.57
N GLU A 71 16.88 -13.64 5.34
CA GLU A 71 15.71 -12.77 5.26
C GLU A 71 16.06 -11.42 5.90
N MET A 72 15.98 -10.36 5.11
CA MET A 72 16.12 -8.99 5.59
C MET A 72 14.81 -8.25 5.32
N PRO A 73 14.24 -7.55 6.32
CA PRO A 73 13.04 -6.75 6.10
C PRO A 73 13.38 -5.60 5.15
N MET A 74 12.90 -5.69 3.91
CA MET A 74 13.04 -4.61 2.93
C MET A 74 11.82 -3.70 3.02
N GLY A 75 12.01 -2.48 3.50
CA GLY A 75 10.99 -1.44 3.49
C GLY A 75 10.79 -0.91 2.07
N GLN A 76 9.64 -1.21 1.46
CA GLN A 76 9.23 -0.53 0.24
C GLN A 76 8.75 0.87 0.59
N THR A 77 9.49 1.89 0.15
CA THR A 77 9.08 3.30 0.30
C THR A 77 8.47 3.78 -1.01
N VAL A 78 7.24 4.28 -0.97
CA VAL A 78 6.60 4.95 -2.11
C VAL A 78 6.69 6.45 -1.87
N SER A 79 7.48 7.15 -2.69
CA SER A 79 7.57 8.60 -2.65
C SER A 79 6.38 9.20 -3.38
N VAL A 80 5.56 9.99 -2.68
CA VAL A 80 4.42 10.69 -3.25
C VAL A 80 4.70 12.19 -3.18
N ASN A 81 4.61 12.86 -4.31
CA ASN A 81 4.72 14.32 -4.39
C ASN A 81 3.30 14.90 -4.38
N GLY A 82 3.06 15.88 -3.52
CA GLY A 82 1.79 16.58 -3.42
C GLY A 82 2.01 18.06 -3.14
N THR A 83 1.04 18.88 -3.54
CA THR A 83 1.07 20.33 -3.28
C THR A 83 0.38 20.60 -1.94
N LEU A 84 1.01 21.41 -1.10
CA LEU A 84 0.39 21.89 0.13
C LEU A 84 -0.66 22.95 -0.23
N ALA A 85 -1.92 22.64 0.02
CA ALA A 85 -3.01 23.60 -0.06
C ALA A 85 -3.20 24.31 1.28
N VAL A 86 -3.57 25.58 1.22
CA VAL A 86 -3.96 26.35 2.40
C VAL A 86 -5.25 25.75 2.96
N TYR A 87 -5.29 25.51 4.28
CA TYR A 87 -6.46 24.91 4.93
C TYR A 87 -7.66 25.86 4.95
N ASP A 88 -7.44 27.11 5.33
CA ASP A 88 -8.47 28.15 5.44
C ASP A 88 -8.03 29.45 4.77
N GLN A 89 -8.88 30.02 3.93
CA GLN A 89 -8.69 31.33 3.30
C GLN A 89 -9.93 32.20 3.52
N ALA A 90 -9.73 33.45 3.93
CA ALA A 90 -10.80 34.42 4.13
C ALA A 90 -10.47 35.73 3.40
N THR A 91 -11.40 36.19 2.56
CA THR A 91 -11.35 37.51 1.93
C THR A 91 -12.16 38.49 2.77
N VAL A 92 -11.51 39.51 3.33
CA VAL A 92 -12.17 40.53 4.14
C VAL A 92 -12.57 41.71 3.27
N SER A 93 -13.86 42.04 3.28
CA SER A 93 -14.41 43.17 2.54
C SER A 93 -15.24 44.06 3.46
N VAL A 94 -15.37 45.33 3.07
CA VAL A 94 -16.17 46.29 3.82
C VAL A 94 -17.66 46.06 3.52
N LYS A 95 -18.50 45.99 4.56
CA LYS A 95 -19.95 45.76 4.43
C LYS A 95 -20.71 46.96 3.87
N VAL A 96 -20.20 48.17 4.10
CA VAL A 96 -20.82 49.43 3.70
C VAL A 96 -19.84 50.25 2.87
N PRO A 97 -20.31 50.97 1.84
CA PRO A 97 -19.45 51.83 1.05
C PRO A 97 -18.94 52.99 1.90
N GLY A 98 -17.65 53.26 1.91
CA GLY A 98 -17.11 54.34 2.73
C GLY A 98 -15.63 54.54 2.52
N ARG A 99 -15.14 55.69 2.97
CA ARG A 99 -13.71 56.00 2.94
C ARG A 99 -13.03 55.31 4.12
N LEU A 100 -11.81 54.82 3.92
CA LEU A 100 -10.97 54.35 5.02
C LEU A 100 -10.36 55.54 5.74
N ARG A 101 -10.48 55.56 7.07
CA ARG A 101 -9.80 56.51 7.95
C ARG A 101 -8.37 56.06 8.26
N SER A 102 -8.19 54.78 8.56
CA SER A 102 -6.89 54.20 8.90
C SER A 102 -6.85 52.70 8.63
N ILE A 103 -5.63 52.19 8.45
CA ILE A 103 -5.32 50.76 8.40
C ILE A 103 -4.35 50.48 9.55
N THR A 104 -4.68 49.50 10.38
CA THR A 104 -3.97 49.23 11.64
C THR A 104 -2.97 48.07 11.52
N VAL A 105 -2.98 47.35 10.39
CA VAL A 105 -2.15 46.16 10.15
C VAL A 105 -1.32 46.32 8.88
N ASP A 106 -0.13 45.74 8.88
CA ASP A 106 0.75 45.70 7.71
C ASP A 106 0.66 44.36 6.97
N LEU A 107 1.09 44.34 5.73
CA LEU A 107 1.12 43.17 4.86
C LEU A 107 2.02 42.08 5.47
N GLY A 108 1.50 40.85 5.55
CA GLY A 108 2.22 39.70 6.11
C GLY A 108 2.21 39.62 7.65
N SER A 109 1.62 40.60 8.34
CA SER A 109 1.46 40.53 9.80
C SER A 109 0.43 39.47 10.21
N PRO A 110 0.70 38.68 11.28
CA PRO A 110 -0.29 37.75 11.80
C PRO A 110 -1.46 38.50 12.44
N VAL A 111 -2.69 38.06 12.17
CA VAL A 111 -3.92 38.67 12.71
C VAL A 111 -4.78 37.64 13.43
N ARG A 112 -5.50 38.08 14.46
CA ARG A 112 -6.41 37.23 15.25
C ARG A 112 -7.87 37.51 14.87
N ARG A 113 -8.75 36.52 15.13
CA ARG A 113 -10.20 36.71 14.98
C ARG A 113 -10.67 37.86 15.86
N GLY A 114 -11.45 38.78 15.29
CA GLY A 114 -11.96 39.97 15.97
C GLY A 114 -10.98 41.14 16.05
N GLN A 115 -9.77 41.02 15.52
CA GLN A 115 -8.82 42.14 15.47
C GLN A 115 -9.28 43.21 14.48
N MET A 116 -9.15 44.48 14.88
CA MET A 116 -9.40 45.61 14.00
C MET A 116 -8.29 45.71 12.94
N LEU A 117 -8.66 45.53 11.67
CA LEU A 117 -7.73 45.62 10.55
C LEU A 117 -7.67 47.03 9.95
N ALA A 118 -8.84 47.67 9.84
CA ALA A 118 -8.98 49.02 9.31
C ALA A 118 -10.22 49.69 9.89
N GLN A 119 -10.22 51.02 9.93
CA GLN A 119 -11.35 51.82 10.39
C GLN A 119 -11.91 52.64 9.23
N LEU A 120 -13.23 52.62 9.07
CA LEU A 120 -13.93 53.50 8.13
C LEU A 120 -14.10 54.90 8.74
N GLU A 121 -14.27 55.88 7.88
CA GLU A 121 -14.80 57.16 8.28
C GLU A 121 -16.30 57.01 8.63
N LEU A 122 -16.68 57.44 9.85
CA LEU A 122 -18.05 57.30 10.36
C LEU A 122 -18.87 58.59 10.32
N GLN A 123 -18.27 59.74 9.96
CA GLN A 123 -18.90 61.05 10.19
C GLN A 123 -20.24 61.19 9.45
N ASP A 124 -20.26 60.86 8.16
CA ASP A 124 -21.47 60.90 7.34
C ASP A 124 -22.58 59.98 7.88
N TYR A 125 -22.18 58.81 8.40
CA TYR A 125 -23.13 57.85 8.98
C TYR A 125 -23.74 58.37 10.29
N LEU A 126 -22.91 58.97 11.15
CA LEU A 126 -23.38 59.55 12.42
C LEU A 126 -24.34 60.71 12.17
N LEU A 127 -24.03 61.60 11.22
CA LEU A 127 -24.91 62.71 10.85
C LEU A 127 -26.27 62.19 10.33
N ARG A 128 -26.28 61.11 9.54
CA ARG A 128 -27.52 60.51 9.03
C ARG A 128 -28.37 59.85 10.13
N ILE A 129 -27.71 59.23 11.11
CA ILE A 129 -28.38 58.69 12.30
C ILE A 129 -29.00 59.83 13.11
N GLU A 130 -28.26 60.91 13.33
CA GLU A 130 -28.73 62.09 14.06
C GLU A 130 -29.96 62.71 13.37
N GLN A 131 -29.90 62.95 12.05
CA GLN A 131 -31.03 63.44 11.26
C GLN A 131 -32.27 62.54 11.38
N SER A 132 -32.07 61.23 11.30
CA SER A 132 -33.16 60.25 11.43
C SER A 132 -33.78 60.28 12.83
N SER A 133 -32.94 60.41 13.86
CA SER A 133 -33.41 60.49 15.25
C SER A 133 -34.20 61.78 15.54
N ALA A 134 -33.77 62.91 14.96
CA ALA A 134 -34.48 64.19 15.06
C ALA A 134 -35.85 64.14 14.37
N ALA A 135 -35.92 63.53 13.18
CA ALA A 135 -37.18 63.32 12.48
C ALA A 135 -38.17 62.47 13.30
N LEU A 136 -37.69 61.42 13.96
CA LEU A 136 -38.52 60.59 14.84
C LEU A 136 -38.98 61.36 16.09
N ALA A 137 -38.11 62.18 16.68
CA ALA A 137 -38.48 63.00 17.84
C ALA A 137 -39.60 63.98 17.49
N GLN A 138 -39.54 64.61 16.32
CA GLN A 138 -40.57 65.55 15.86
C GLN A 138 -41.94 64.89 15.66
N VAL A 139 -41.97 63.64 15.17
CA VAL A 139 -43.22 62.86 15.04
C VAL A 139 -43.78 62.49 16.41
N ARG A 140 -42.92 62.08 17.37
CA ARG A 140 -43.35 61.69 18.71
C ARG A 140 -43.95 62.83 19.53
N THR A 141 -43.58 64.07 19.23
CA THR A 141 -44.10 65.26 19.92
C THR A 141 -45.40 65.80 19.33
N ARG A 142 -45.88 65.25 18.20
CA ARG A 142 -47.20 65.54 17.63
C ARG A 142 -48.21 64.51 18.09
#